data_AF-A0A437SIH0-F1
#
_entry.id   AF-A0A437SIH0-F1
#
_cell.length_a   1.000
_cell.length_b   1.000
_cell.length_c   1.000
_cell.angle_alpha   90.00
_cell.angle_beta   90.00
_cell.angle_gamma   90.00
#
_symmetry.space_group_name_H-M   'P 1'
#
loop_
_entity.id
_entity.type
_entity.pdbx_description
1 polymer ?
#
loop_
_entity_poly.entity_id
_entity_poly.type
_entity_poly.pdbx_seq_one_letter_code
_entity_poly.pdbx_strand_id
1 'polypeptide(L)' 'MNWYSKPRSALGRFLDRHKITQEELSSKSGVTRSTVSRLCSLDSVSPTTKNSNRIIKALRKLTGKNVDSTDFWA' A
#
# COMPACT_ATOMS: atom_id res chain seq x y z
N MET A 1 -1.19 27.01 5.84
CA MET A 1 -1.51 26.17 4.67
C MET A 1 -0.30 25.31 4.31
N ASN A 2 -0.37 23.98 4.43
CA ASN A 2 0.73 23.10 4.02
C ASN A 2 0.60 22.74 2.54
N TRP A 3 1.35 23.44 1.67
CA TRP A 3 1.39 23.22 0.23
C TRP A 3 2.08 21.90 -0.20
N TYR A 4 2.49 21.06 0.76
CA TYR A 4 3.26 19.82 0.58
C TYR A 4 2.48 18.54 0.93
N SER A 5 1.15 18.53 0.87
CA SER A 5 0.41 17.28 1.00
C SER A 5 0.64 16.44 -0.25
N LYS A 6 1.61 15.52 -0.21
CA LYS A 6 1.84 14.57 -1.31
C LYS A 6 0.53 13.82 -1.59
N PRO A 7 0.18 13.58 -2.86
CA PRO A 7 -0.94 12.71 -3.18
C PRO A 7 -0.67 11.34 -2.54
N ARG A 8 -1.67 10.82 -1.82
CA ARG A 8 -1.63 9.51 -1.16
C ARG A 8 -2.79 8.71 -1.72
N SER A 9 -2.54 7.51 -2.19
CA SER A 9 -3.59 6.59 -2.62
C SER A 9 -4.37 6.01 -1.44
N ALA A 10 -5.42 5.23 -1.70
CA ALA A 10 -6.12 4.44 -0.68
C ALA A 10 -5.14 3.54 0.11
N LEU A 11 -4.24 2.84 -0.58
CA LEU A 11 -3.16 2.07 0.07
C LEU A 11 -2.27 2.98 0.91
N GLY A 12 -1.85 4.12 0.35
CA GLY A 12 -0.99 5.07 1.04
C GLY A 12 -1.57 5.55 2.36
N ARG A 13 -2.82 6.02 2.31
CA ARG A 13 -3.58 6.48 3.48
C ARG A 13 -3.76 5.35 4.51
N PHE A 14 -3.95 4.12 4.05
CA PHE A 14 -4.03 2.96 4.94
C PHE A 14 -2.73 2.71 5.71
N LEU A 15 -1.58 2.76 5.04
CA LEU A 15 -0.28 2.62 5.69
C LEU A 15 -0.04 3.71 6.74
N ASP A 16 -0.36 4.96 6.41
CA ASP A 16 -0.18 6.10 7.33
C ASP A 16 -1.01 5.92 8.61
N ARG A 17 -2.29 5.52 8.47
CA ARG A 17 -3.16 5.24 9.63
C ARG A 17 -2.65 4.11 10.51
N HIS A 18 -1.96 3.15 9.90
CA HIS A 18 -1.43 1.98 10.59
C HIS A 18 0.04 2.13 11.02
N LYS A 19 0.67 3.30 10.79
CA LYS A 19 2.08 3.57 11.06
C LYS A 19 3.04 2.56 10.40
N ILE A 20 2.65 2.02 9.24
CA ILE A 20 3.44 1.06 8.47
C ILE A 20 4.27 1.82 7.44
N THR A 21 5.57 1.55 7.39
CA THR A 21 6.44 2.17 6.38
C THR A 21 6.35 1.42 5.04
N GLN A 22 6.60 2.12 3.94
CA GLN A 22 6.66 1.48 2.60
C GLN A 22 7.79 0.45 2.50
N GLU A 23 8.86 0.64 3.27
CA GLU A 23 9.99 -0.28 3.36
C GLU A 23 9.62 -1.57 4.09
N GLU A 24 8.90 -1.47 5.20
CA GLU A 24 8.37 -2.63 5.92
C GLU A 24 7.41 -3.43 5.04
N LEU A 25 6.47 -2.76 4.36
CA LEU A 25 5.57 -3.43 3.42
C LEU A 25 6.34 -4.09 2.28
N SER A 26 7.35 -3.42 1.74
CA SER A 26 8.21 -3.97 0.67
C SER A 26 8.92 -5.24 1.13
N SER A 27 9.53 -5.22 2.31
CA SER A 27 10.22 -6.37 2.90
C SER A 27 9.27 -7.55 3.16
N LYS A 28 8.09 -7.30 3.76
CA LYS A 28 7.13 -8.37 4.09
C LYS A 28 6.37 -8.92 2.89
N SER A 29 6.06 -8.10 1.90
CA SER A 29 5.40 -8.54 0.66
C SER A 29 6.38 -9.11 -0.36
N GLY A 30 7.65 -8.70 -0.30
CA GLY A 30 8.68 -8.92 -1.31
C GLY A 30 8.40 -8.23 -2.65
N VAL A 31 7.54 -7.20 -2.64
CA VAL A 31 7.35 -6.27 -3.76
C VAL A 31 8.37 -5.15 -3.61
N THR A 32 8.96 -4.68 -4.71
CA THR A 32 10.00 -3.64 -4.66
C THR A 32 9.47 -2.33 -4.07
N ARG A 33 10.31 -1.62 -3.30
CA ARG A 33 9.98 -0.33 -2.68
C ARG A 33 9.49 0.69 -3.70
N SER A 34 10.08 0.72 -4.90
CA SER A 34 9.65 1.61 -5.99
C SER A 34 8.21 1.35 -6.43
N THR A 35 7.83 0.07 -6.55
CA THR A 35 6.46 -0.32 -6.87
C THR A 35 5.50 0.07 -5.75
N VAL A 36 5.85 -0.24 -4.50
CA VAL A 36 5.04 0.16 -3.32
C VAL A 36 4.85 1.68 -3.28
N SER A 37 5.91 2.45 -3.49
CA SER A 37 5.86 3.92 -3.51
C SER A 37 4.92 4.45 -4.60
N ARG A 38 4.99 3.88 -5.81
CA ARG A 38 4.09 4.25 -6.92
C ARG A 38 2.62 3.97 -6.56
N LEU A 39 2.34 2.78 -6.05
CA LEU A 39 1.00 2.38 -5.61
C LEU A 39 0.49 3.20 -4.43
N CYS A 40 1.39 3.73 -3.60
CA CYS A 40 1.09 4.59 -2.45
C CYS A 40 0.81 6.05 -2.83
N SER A 41 1.21 6.47 -4.03
CA SER A 41 1.17 7.87 -4.46
C SER A 41 0.09 8.14 -5.51
N LEU A 42 -0.26 7.13 -6.31
CA LEU A 42 -1.20 7.25 -7.43
C LEU A 42 -2.40 6.32 -7.20
N ASP A 43 -3.61 6.88 -7.09
CA ASP A 43 -4.86 6.10 -7.03
C ASP A 43 -5.20 5.46 -8.40
N SER A 44 -4.70 6.01 -9.52
CA SER A 44 -4.95 5.50 -10.87
C SER A 44 -4.09 4.29 -11.28
N VAL A 45 -3.29 3.75 -10.36
CA VAL A 45 -2.35 2.66 -10.65
C VAL A 45 -2.65 1.47 -9.76
N SER A 46 -2.99 0.35 -10.40
CA SER A 46 -3.23 -0.92 -9.74
C SER A 46 -2.05 -1.88 -9.98
N PRO A 47 -1.68 -2.71 -9.00
CA PRO A 47 -0.67 -3.74 -9.19
C PRO A 47 -1.21 -4.91 -10.00
N THR A 48 -0.33 -5.76 -10.48
CA THR A 48 -0.74 -7.07 -11.02
C THR A 48 -1.38 -7.93 -9.94
N THR A 49 -2.23 -8.89 -10.32
CA THR A 49 -2.88 -9.84 -9.38
C THR A 49 -1.88 -10.56 -8.48
N LYS A 50 -0.68 -10.88 -8.99
CA LYS A 50 0.38 -11.48 -8.19
C LYS A 50 0.87 -10.53 -7.09
N ASN A 51 1.10 -9.26 -7.42
CA ASN A 51 1.59 -8.27 -6.46
C ASN A 51 0.49 -7.81 -5.50
N SER A 52 -0.76 -7.66 -5.95
CA SER A 52 -1.90 -7.37 -5.07
C SER A 52 -2.01 -8.44 -3.98
N ASN A 53 -2.06 -9.72 -4.36
CA ASN A 53 -2.17 -10.83 -3.41
C ASN A 53 -1.03 -10.85 -2.37
N ARG A 54 0.21 -10.56 -2.80
CA ARG A 54 1.37 -10.47 -1.89
C ARG A 54 1.24 -9.30 -0.93
N ILE A 55 0.83 -8.13 -1.42
CA ILE A 55 0.63 -6.93 -0.60
C ILE A 55 -0.49 -7.18 0.42
N ILE A 56 -1.65 -7.67 -0.03
CA ILE A 56 -2.79 -7.97 0.85
C ILE A 56 -2.41 -8.98 1.94
N LYS A 57 -1.71 -10.06 1.58
CA LYS A 57 -1.21 -11.04 2.56
C LYS A 57 -0.26 -10.40 3.58
N ALA A 58 0.61 -9.49 3.15
CA ALA A 58 1.52 -8.77 4.04
C ALA A 58 0.76 -7.79 4.96
N LEU A 59 -0.21 -7.05 4.43
CA LEU A 59 -1.04 -6.12 5.21
C LEU A 59 -1.85 -6.85 6.28
N ARG A 60 -2.46 -7.99 5.95
CA ARG A 60 -3.20 -8.82 6.90
C ARG A 60 -2.29 -9.29 8.05
N LYS A 61 -1.04 -9.66 7.74
CA LYS A 61 -0.05 -10.07 8.76
C LYS A 61 0.44 -8.91 9.62
N LEU A 62 0.67 -7.73 9.03
CA LEU A 62 1.19 -6.56 9.75
C LEU A 62 0.13 -5.88 10.61
N THR A 63 -1.11 -5.84 10.13
CA THR A 63 -2.20 -5.11 10.80
C THR A 63 -3.16 -5.99 11.59
N GLY A 64 -3.17 -7.31 11.34
CA GLY A 64 -4.20 -8.21 11.86
C GLY A 64 -5.60 -7.99 11.27
N LYS A 65 -5.75 -7.05 10.31
CA LYS A 65 -7.05 -6.73 9.70
C LYS A 65 -7.34 -7.61 8.50
N ASN A 66 -8.62 -7.85 8.27
CA ASN A 66 -9.12 -8.55 7.09
C ASN A 66 -9.35 -7.56 5.94
N VAL A 67 -8.29 -7.24 5.19
CA VAL A 67 -8.35 -6.34 4.01
C VAL A 67 -8.29 -7.14 2.70
N ASP A 68 -8.86 -6.57 1.65
CA ASP A 68 -8.86 -7.10 0.28
C ASP A 68 -8.25 -6.10 -0.72
N SER A 69 -7.94 -6.57 -1.93
CA SER A 69 -7.45 -5.74 -3.04
C SER A 69 -8.42 -4.63 -3.44
N THR A 70 -9.73 -4.88 -3.35
CA THR A 70 -10.79 -3.92 -3.69
C THR A 70 -10.86 -2.73 -2.73
N ASP A 71 -10.35 -2.87 -1.49
CA ASP A 71 -10.22 -1.75 -0.54
C ASP A 71 -9.24 -0.66 -1.03
N PHE A 72 -8.39 -0.98 -2.02
CA PHE A 72 -7.29 -0.10 -2.44
C PHE A 72 -7.27 0.24 -3.92
N TRP A 73 -7.76 -0.64 -4.81
CA TRP A 73 -7.56 -0.53 -6.26
C TRP A 73 -8.80 -0.90 -7.11
N ALA A 74 -9.99 -0.85 -6.53
CA ALA A 74 -11.26 -1.07 -7.26
C ALA A 74 -11.51 -0.01 -8.34
#